data_AF-A0A5C7PV85-F1
#
_entry.id   AF-A0A5C7PV85-F1
#
_cell.length_a   1.000
_cell.length_b   1.000
_cell.length_c   1.000
_cell.angle_alpha   90.00
_cell.angle_beta   90.00
_cell.angle_gamma   90.00
#
_symmetry.space_group_name_H-M   'P 1'
#
loop_
_entity.id
_entity.type
_entity.pdbx_description
1 polymer ?
#
loop_
_entity_poly.entity_id
_entity_poly.type
_entity_poly.pdbx_seq_one_letter_code
_entity_poly.pdbx_strand_id
1 'polypeptide(L)'
;MIEVVNLKRVQLPSRVDEAVVVYVGRRMPGRSGSPLANPFKLQPGQTRGHCLQQYREWLDAQLTRDTAAKRELSRLAGIAREESLLLACWCAPALCHADVIKERIEKLLEEK
;
A
#
# COMPACT_ATOMS: atom_id res chain seq x y z
N MET A 1 7.29 12.51 -2.99
CA MET A 1 5.91 12.40 -3.58
C MET A 1 5.47 10.94 -3.46
N ILE A 2 4.21 10.66 -3.10
CA ILE A 2 3.68 9.28 -3.03
C ILE A 2 2.52 9.12 -4.01
N GLU A 3 2.58 8.10 -4.86
CA GLU A 3 1.51 7.81 -5.82
C GLU A 3 1.12 6.33 -5.82
N VAL A 4 -0.13 6.07 -6.22
CA VAL A 4 -0.67 4.72 -6.36
C VAL A 4 -0.76 4.38 -7.84
N VAL A 5 -0.10 3.30 -8.24
CA VAL A 5 0.03 2.92 -9.65
C VAL A 5 -0.48 1.52 -9.92
N ASN A 6 -1.00 1.29 -11.13
CA ASN A 6 -1.39 -0.05 -11.55
C ASN A 6 -0.14 -0.90 -11.79
N LEU A 7 -0.07 -2.08 -11.16
CA LEU A 7 1.03 -3.03 -11.30
C LEU A 7 1.39 -3.37 -12.75
N LYS A 8 0.42 -3.45 -13.66
CA LYS A 8 0.64 -3.75 -15.08
C LYS A 8 1.36 -2.64 -15.84
N ARG A 9 1.29 -1.40 -15.33
CA ARG A 9 1.83 -0.21 -15.99
C ARG A 9 3.25 0.12 -15.54
N VAL A 10 3.77 -0.59 -14.53
CA VAL A 10 5.12 -0.40 -14.00
C VAL A 10 5.92 -1.69 -14.16
N GLN A 11 7.15 -1.61 -14.69
CA GLN A 11 8.08 -2.74 -14.62
C GLN A 11 8.58 -2.87 -13.17
N LEU A 12 8.63 -4.09 -12.66
CA LEU A 12 9.20 -4.39 -11.34
C LEU A 12 10.31 -5.44 -11.49
N PRO A 13 11.37 -5.41 -10.67
CA PRO A 13 11.76 -4.33 -9.75
C PRO A 13 12.52 -3.25 -10.52
N SER A 14 11.96 -2.04 -10.64
CA SER A 14 12.67 -0.96 -11.33
C SER A 14 12.42 0.38 -10.66
N ARG A 15 13.45 1.23 -10.65
CA ARG A 15 13.29 2.67 -10.45
C ARG A 15 12.70 3.22 -11.75
N VAL A 16 11.56 3.89 -11.69
CA VAL A 16 10.97 4.60 -12.84
C VAL A 16 11.21 6.08 -12.58
N ASP A 17 11.99 6.74 -13.43
CA ASP A 17 12.28 8.18 -13.31
C ASP A 17 12.64 8.59 -11.87
N GLU A 18 13.60 7.86 -11.27
CA GLU A 18 14.10 8.07 -9.90
C GLU A 18 13.14 7.69 -8.76
N ALA A 19 11.90 7.28 -9.04
CA ALA A 19 10.96 6.82 -8.04
C ALA A 19 11.14 5.34 -7.67
N VAL A 20 11.03 5.01 -6.39
CA VAL A 20 11.03 3.63 -5.89
C VAL A 20 9.64 3.03 -6.06
N VAL A 21 9.55 1.91 -6.78
CA VAL A 21 8.29 1.19 -6.95
C VAL A 21 8.21 0.01 -5.98
N VAL A 22 7.17 -0.03 -5.14
CA VAL A 22 6.93 -1.12 -4.19
C VAL A 22 5.58 -1.78 -4.41
N TYR A 23 5.59 -3.11 -4.57
CA TYR A 23 4.37 -3.90 -4.62
C TYR A 23 3.74 -4.06 -3.23
N VAL A 24 2.49 -3.62 -3.08
CA VAL A 24 1.74 -3.70 -1.81
C VAL A 24 0.57 -4.69 -1.84
N GLY A 25 0.48 -5.50 -2.89
CA GLY A 25 -0.63 -6.44 -3.07
C GLY A 25 -0.44 -7.80 -2.38
N ARG A 26 -1.47 -8.65 -2.52
CA ARG A 26 -1.50 -10.02 -2.00
C ARG A 26 -0.50 -10.92 -2.72
N ARG A 27 -0.11 -12.04 -2.09
CA ARG A 27 0.72 -13.06 -2.75
C ARG A 27 0.04 -13.54 -4.04
N MET A 28 0.82 -13.66 -5.11
CA MET A 28 0.40 -14.24 -6.40
C MET A 28 1.51 -15.15 -6.94
N PRO A 29 1.22 -16.04 -7.91
CA PRO A 29 2.26 -16.88 -8.51
C PRO A 29 3.43 -16.02 -9.02
N GLY A 30 4.65 -16.38 -8.61
CA GLY A 30 5.87 -15.64 -8.98
C GLY A 30 6.08 -14.29 -8.26
N ARG A 31 5.26 -13.93 -7.26
CA ARG A 31 5.44 -12.67 -6.52
C ARG A 31 4.97 -12.78 -5.06
N SER A 32 5.90 -12.49 -4.15
CA SER A 32 5.64 -12.42 -2.71
C SER A 32 4.58 -11.36 -2.39
N GLY A 33 3.74 -11.66 -1.40
CA GLY A 33 2.75 -10.70 -0.89
C GLY A 33 3.40 -9.68 0.05
N SER A 34 2.80 -8.49 0.12
CA SER A 34 3.20 -7.46 1.07
C SER A 34 2.58 -7.71 2.45
N PRO A 35 3.29 -7.38 3.55
CA PRO A 35 2.69 -7.27 4.88
C PRO A 35 1.52 -6.29 4.97
N LEU A 36 1.43 -5.33 4.05
CA LEU A 36 0.34 -4.35 3.94
C LEU A 36 -0.76 -4.78 2.98
N ALA A 37 -0.72 -6.00 2.42
CA ALA A 37 -1.75 -6.48 1.52
C ALA A 37 -3.12 -6.51 2.23
N ASN A 38 -4.17 -6.04 1.55
CA ASN A 38 -5.52 -6.10 2.11
C ASN A 38 -5.94 -7.57 2.39
N PRO A 39 -6.20 -7.95 3.66
CA PRO A 39 -6.65 -9.31 3.97
C PRO A 39 -8.11 -9.53 3.55
N PHE A 40 -8.91 -8.47 3.45
CA PHE A 40 -10.32 -8.54 3.06
C PHE A 40 -10.46 -8.66 1.54
N LYS A 41 -11.25 -9.63 1.09
CA LYS A 41 -11.59 -9.81 -0.32
C LYS A 41 -12.93 -9.13 -0.58
N LEU A 42 -13.02 -8.41 -1.69
CA LEU A 42 -14.28 -7.86 -2.16
C LEU A 42 -15.23 -9.03 -2.48
N GLN A 43 -16.35 -9.11 -1.77
CA GLN A 43 -17.36 -10.14 -1.99
C GLN A 43 -18.40 -9.68 -3.03
N PRO A 44 -19.08 -10.61 -3.72
CA PRO A 44 -20.23 -10.27 -4.56
C PRO A 44 -21.25 -9.42 -3.80
N GLY A 45 -21.72 -8.33 -4.40
CA GLY A 45 -22.67 -7.41 -3.78
C GLY A 45 -22.08 -6.40 -2.78
N GLN A 46 -20.80 -6.49 -2.42
CA GLN A 46 -20.13 -5.48 -1.59
C GLN A 46 -19.56 -4.34 -2.43
N THR A 47 -19.58 -3.13 -1.86
CA THR A 47 -18.88 -1.99 -2.44
C THR A 47 -17.39 -2.00 -2.07
N ARG A 48 -16.55 -1.40 -2.92
CA ARG A 48 -15.12 -1.21 -2.60
C ARG A 48 -14.93 -0.40 -1.31
N GLY A 49 -15.77 0.61 -1.09
CA GLY A 49 -15.73 1.44 0.11
C GLY A 49 -15.87 0.62 1.39
N HIS A 50 -16.79 -0.35 1.42
CA HIS A 50 -16.95 -1.23 2.58
C HIS A 50 -15.70 -2.09 2.86
N CYS A 51 -15.09 -2.65 1.82
CA CYS A 51 -13.85 -3.42 1.96
C CYS A 51 -12.67 -2.55 2.40
N LEU A 52 -12.61 -1.29 1.94
CA LEU A 52 -11.58 -0.33 2.36
C LEU A 52 -11.78 0.15 3.79
N GLN A 53 -13.02 0.29 4.25
CA GLN A 53 -13.31 0.63 5.64
C GLN A 53 -12.76 -0.45 6.59
N GLN A 54 -13.04 -1.72 6.31
CA GLN A 54 -12.46 -2.84 7.07
C GLN A 54 -10.92 -2.82 7.02
N TYR A 55 -10.34 -2.49 5.86
CA TYR A 55 -8.90 -2.38 5.72
C TYR A 55 -8.30 -1.24 6.57
N ARG A 56 -8.96 -0.08 6.64
CA ARG A 56 -8.55 1.05 7.49
C ARG A 56 -8.52 0.64 8.96
N GLU A 57 -9.60 0.04 9.45
CA GLU A 57 -9.71 -0.43 10.84
C GLU A 57 -8.65 -1.49 11.16
N TRP A 58 -8.44 -2.44 10.25
CA TRP A 58 -7.39 -3.45 10.39
C TRP A 58 -6.00 -2.81 10.45
N LEU A 59 -5.71 -1.87 9.54
CA LEU A 59 -4.41 -1.21 9.49
C LEU A 59 -4.17 -0.41 10.77
N ASP A 60 -5.15 0.38 11.22
CA ASP A 60 -5.05 1.13 12.47
C ASP A 60 -4.77 0.20 13.66
N ALA A 61 -5.44 -0.95 13.75
CA ALA A 61 -5.15 -1.97 14.75
C ALA A 61 -3.71 -2.52 14.63
N GLN A 62 -3.21 -2.76 13.41
CA GLN A 62 -1.82 -3.21 13.19
C GLN A 62 -0.78 -2.20 13.68
N LEU A 63 -1.07 -0.90 13.63
CA LEU A 63 -0.15 0.17 14.03
C LEU A 63 -0.02 0.33 15.55
N THR A 64 -0.96 -0.19 16.32
CA THR A 64 -0.93 -0.14 17.80
C THR A 64 0.15 -1.03 18.42
N ARG A 65 0.68 -2.03 17.68
CA ARG A 65 1.68 -3.00 18.15
C ARG A 65 2.83 -3.12 17.15
N ASP A 66 3.91 -3.80 17.52
CA ASP A 66 5.04 -4.06 16.60
C ASP A 66 4.73 -5.21 15.63
N THR A 67 3.89 -4.93 14.64
CA THR A 67 3.48 -5.88 13.61
C THR A 67 4.33 -5.77 12.35
N ALA A 68 4.33 -6.80 11.50
CA ALA A 68 5.00 -6.74 10.20
C ALA A 68 4.44 -5.62 9.31
N ALA A 69 3.14 -5.35 9.39
CA ALA A 69 2.48 -4.25 8.70
C ALA A 69 3.02 -2.89 9.19
N LYS A 70 3.16 -2.68 10.51
CA LYS A 70 3.73 -1.45 11.07
C LYS A 70 5.17 -1.22 10.60
N ARG A 71 6.03 -2.26 10.68
CA ARG A 71 7.42 -2.17 10.23
C ARG A 71 7.51 -1.85 8.75
N GLU A 72 6.68 -2.48 7.93
CA GLU A 72 6.63 -2.18 6.49
C GLU A 72 6.15 -0.75 6.22
N LEU A 73 5.11 -0.28 6.91
CA LEU A 73 4.65 1.11 6.78
C LEU A 73 5.75 2.11 7.15
N SER A 74 6.48 1.86 8.24
CA SER A 74 7.62 2.70 8.66
C SER A 74 8.76 2.67 7.64
N ARG A 75 9.06 1.52 7.04
CA ARG A 75 10.05 1.39 5.97
C ARG A 75 9.66 2.22 4.75
N LEU A 76 8.39 2.14 4.32
CA LEU A 76 7.87 2.92 3.21
C LEU A 76 7.87 4.42 3.50
N ALA A 77 7.55 4.83 4.72
CA ALA A 77 7.65 6.23 5.16
C ALA A 77 9.11 6.73 5.16
N GLY A 78 10.08 5.87 5.49
CA GLY A 78 11.50 6.17 5.34
C GLY A 78 11.86 6.48 3.88
N ILE A 79 11.47 5.60 2.96
CA ILE A 79 11.69 5.80 1.52
C ILE A 79 11.03 7.10 1.03
N ALA A 80 9.76 7.31 1.38
CA ALA A 80 8.99 8.46 0.93
C ALA A 80 9.51 9.81 1.44
N ARG A 81 10.35 9.82 2.50
CA ARG A 81 11.03 11.02 3.00
C ARG A 81 12.19 11.44 2.11
N GLU A 82 12.85 10.48 1.47
CA GLU A 82 14.09 10.70 0.70
C GLU A 82 13.85 10.68 -0.81
N GLU A 83 12.94 9.81 -1.27
CA GLU A 83 12.69 9.55 -2.68
C GLU A 83 11.18 9.55 -2.98
N SER A 84 10.82 9.70 -4.26
CA SER A 84 9.44 9.47 -4.68
C SER A 84 9.08 7.99 -4.55
N LEU A 85 7.88 7.70 -4.05
CA LEU A 85 7.42 6.33 -3.77
C LEU A 85 6.16 6.02 -4.60
N LEU A 86 6.24 4.96 -5.40
CA LEU A 86 5.12 4.42 -6.17
C LEU A 86 4.62 3.13 -5.52
N LEU A 87 3.41 3.17 -4.96
CA LEU A 87 2.72 2.02 -4.39
C LEU A 87 1.99 1.26 -5.50
N ALA A 88 2.57 0.13 -5.93
CA ALA A 88 2.04 -0.68 -7.02
C ALA A 88 1.00 -1.68 -6.51
N CYS A 89 -0.22 -1.60 -7.07
CA CYS A 89 -1.28 -2.58 -6.85
C CYS A 89 -2.04 -2.88 -8.15
N TRP A 90 -2.56 -4.09 -8.29
CA TRP A 90 -3.36 -4.47 -9.46
C TRP A 90 -4.73 -3.77 -9.50
N CYS A 91 -5.26 -3.36 -8.35
CA CYS A 91 -6.59 -2.77 -8.24
C CYS A 91 -6.68 -1.32 -8.75
N ALA A 92 -5.58 -0.57 -8.71
CA ALA A 92 -5.53 0.81 -9.19
C ALA A 92 -5.88 0.87 -10.70
N PRO A 93 -6.49 1.93 -11.23
CA PRO A 93 -6.82 3.21 -10.58
C PRO A 93 -8.17 3.22 -9.84
N ALA A 94 -8.89 2.08 -9.78
CA ALA A 94 -10.07 2.01 -8.94
C ALA A 94 -9.68 2.06 -7.46
N LEU A 95 -10.60 2.52 -6.60
CA LEU A 95 -10.43 2.57 -5.14
C LEU A 95 -9.70 1.31 -4.62
N CYS A 96 -8.54 1.55 -4.00
CA CYS A 96 -7.54 0.55 -3.67
C CYS A 96 -7.08 0.71 -2.22
N HIS A 97 -6.58 -0.38 -1.63
CA HIS A 97 -6.00 -0.33 -0.29
C HIS A 97 -4.65 0.43 -0.28
N ALA A 98 -3.99 0.53 -1.45
CA ALA A 98 -2.80 1.34 -1.61
C ALA A 98 -3.07 2.84 -1.37
N ASP A 99 -4.29 3.32 -1.65
CA ASP A 99 -4.70 4.70 -1.35
C ASP A 99 -4.71 4.93 0.18
N VAL A 100 -5.23 3.95 0.94
CA VAL A 100 -5.22 3.98 2.40
C VAL A 100 -3.79 3.96 2.96
N ILE A 101 -2.90 3.13 2.38
CA ILE A 101 -1.48 3.10 2.77
C ILE A 101 -0.83 4.46 2.51
N LYS A 102 -1.05 5.05 1.32
CA LYS A 102 -0.54 6.38 0.96
C LYS A 102 -0.94 7.42 2.02
N GLU A 103 -2.24 7.54 2.30
CA GLU A 103 -2.75 8.50 3.29
C GLU A 103 -2.11 8.29 4.68
N ARG A 104 -1.88 7.04 5.10
CA ARG A 104 -1.23 6.75 6.38
C ARG A 104 0.24 7.12 6.39
N ILE A 105 0.95 6.94 5.28
CA ILE A 105 2.35 7.39 5.17
C ILE A 105 2.41 8.91 5.21
N GLU A 106 1.57 9.60 4.42
CA GLU A 106 1.52 11.07 4.40
C GLU A 106 1.29 11.64 5.81
N LYS A 107 0.31 11.09 6.54
CA LYS A 107 0.05 11.48 7.93
C LYS A 107 1.26 11.27 8.85
N LEU A 108 1.98 10.15 8.72
CA LEU A 108 3.20 9.89 9.50
C LEU A 108 4.37 10.83 9.17
N LEU A 109 4.37 11.41 7.96
CA LEU A 109 5.36 12.40 7.55
C LEU A 109 5.00 13.81 8.02
N GLU A 110 3.71 14.13 8.17
CA GLU A 110 3.23 15.41 8.70
C GLU A 110 3.36 15.53 10.23
N GLU A 111 3.22 14.43 10.95
CA GLU A 111 3.31 14.38 12.43
C GLU A 111 4.77 14.44 12.98
N LYS A 112 5.78 14.57 12.11
CA LYS A 112 7.21 14.54 12.47
C LYS A 112 7.96 15.76 11.97
#